data_AF-E9IEK2-F1
#
_entry.id   AF-E9IEK2-F1
#
_cell.length_a   1.000
_cell.length_b   1.000
_cell.length_c   1.000
_cell.angle_alpha   90.00
_cell.angle_beta   90.00
_cell.angle_gamma   90.00
#
_symmetry.space_group_name_H-M   'P 1'
#
loop_
_entity.id
_entity.type
_entity.pdbx_description
1 polymer ?
#
loop_
_entity_poly.entity_id
_entity_poly.type
_entity_poly.pdbx_seq_one_letter_code
_entity_poly.pdbx_strand_id
1 'polypeptide(L)'
;MPSSSSKMNFVDFRPQKELVYNKLLPYANELDAESHLWLAEIKGNLGRAIMLRELTPGCVFWTNRLNLYIELYGMKFSKEDHIAFVKLMYELVTIPNLDLNLINKFSDTLVLLLKKKKLISPDELELPWRPLYNMMAHCLRRNSIGIHRNLSWLETLLHCVIISVKTYFPLNATQEILDELRPKLCPHDGLTMCTSLQILECFLPVQLSPEHHSIGHWLWFDEFMTIWKVCHNGPQWENYMMRLMARLAIFNIGYINWESHVPFMFTIFIRCLNLPVTYKQTPNNLNHKIEMSSIAIWIVANLRHSVTKLQGSTF
;
A
#
# COMPACT_ATOMS: atom_id res chain seq x y z
N MET A 1 -17.79 44.46 34.99
CA MET A 1 -18.64 43.27 34.82
C MET A 1 -19.39 43.37 33.49
N PRO A 2 -19.53 42.31 32.70
CA PRO A 2 -18.61 41.20 32.48
C PRO A 2 -18.03 41.18 31.05
N SER A 3 -16.88 40.55 30.96
CA SER A 3 -16.15 40.13 29.77
C SER A 3 -16.99 39.26 28.84
N SER A 4 -17.07 39.65 27.57
CA SER A 4 -17.49 38.78 26.47
C SER A 4 -16.42 37.71 26.27
N SER A 5 -16.55 36.59 26.96
CA SER A 5 -15.82 35.38 26.63
C SER A 5 -16.22 34.99 25.21
N SER A 6 -15.29 35.17 24.28
CA SER A 6 -15.37 34.55 22.97
C SER A 6 -15.45 33.04 23.20
N LYS A 7 -16.67 32.50 23.16
CA LYS A 7 -16.90 31.07 23.00
C LYS A 7 -16.23 30.67 21.70
N MET A 8 -14.98 30.21 21.82
CA MET A 8 -14.33 29.42 20.79
C MET A 8 -15.28 28.27 20.53
N ASN A 9 -15.88 28.26 19.33
CA ASN A 9 -16.68 27.14 18.88
C ASN A 9 -15.75 25.93 18.86
N PHE A 10 -15.78 25.13 19.93
CA PHE A 10 -15.26 23.76 19.90
C PHE A 10 -16.09 23.05 18.83
N VAL A 11 -15.58 23.04 17.60
CA VAL A 11 -15.94 21.99 16.64
C VAL A 11 -15.79 20.70 17.42
N ASP A 12 -16.88 19.95 17.58
CA ASP A 12 -16.97 18.77 18.45
C ASP A 12 -15.76 17.85 18.22
N PHE A 13 -14.76 17.96 19.09
CA PHE A 13 -13.56 17.14 19.00
C PHE A 13 -13.99 15.69 19.22
N ARG A 14 -13.94 14.91 18.15
CA ARG A 14 -14.32 13.50 18.18
C ARG A 14 -13.10 12.64 17.86
N PRO A 15 -12.54 11.92 18.84
CA PRO A 15 -11.44 11.01 18.58
C PRO A 15 -11.90 9.85 17.69
N GLN A 16 -11.05 9.42 16.77
CA GLN A 16 -11.42 8.35 15.82
C GLN A 16 -11.33 6.95 16.42
N LYS A 17 -10.23 6.63 17.10
CA LYS A 17 -10.04 5.31 17.73
C LYS A 17 -9.01 5.33 18.85
N GLU A 18 -9.52 5.55 20.05
CA GLU A 18 -8.77 5.51 21.30
C GLU A 18 -8.34 4.09 21.68
N LEU A 19 -7.35 3.99 22.57
CA LEU A 19 -7.02 2.74 23.24
C LEU A 19 -8.02 2.45 24.36
N VAL A 20 -8.73 1.32 24.23
CA VAL A 20 -9.79 0.91 25.17
C VAL A 20 -9.24 0.76 26.58
N TYR A 21 -8.00 0.29 26.72
CA TYR A 21 -7.36 0.00 28.01
C TYR A 21 -7.04 1.26 28.84
N ASN A 22 -6.96 2.44 28.22
CA ASN A 22 -6.70 3.69 28.94
C ASN A 22 -7.81 4.02 29.93
N LYS A 23 -9.05 3.58 29.64
CA LYS A 23 -10.20 3.76 30.53
C LYS A 23 -10.13 2.90 31.81
N LEU A 24 -9.22 1.94 31.86
CA LEU A 24 -9.04 1.02 32.99
C LEU A 24 -7.95 1.49 33.96
N LEU A 25 -7.25 2.59 33.66
CA LEU A 25 -6.18 3.10 34.49
C LEU A 25 -6.72 3.85 35.72
N PRO A 26 -6.04 3.79 36.88
CA PRO A 26 -6.48 4.48 38.10
C PRO A 26 -6.66 6.00 37.93
N TYR A 27 -5.94 6.59 36.98
CA TYR A 27 -5.94 8.02 36.64
C TYR A 27 -6.61 8.30 35.29
N ALA A 28 -7.51 7.43 34.82
CA ALA A 28 -8.19 7.56 33.52
C ALA A 28 -8.87 8.93 33.32
N ASN A 29 -9.35 9.55 34.40
CA ASN A 29 -10.01 10.86 34.38
C ASN A 29 -9.06 12.01 34.00
N GLU A 30 -7.74 11.84 34.16
CA GLU A 30 -6.73 12.85 33.86
C GLU A 30 -6.22 12.76 32.40
N LEU A 31 -6.37 11.58 31.78
CA LEU A 31 -5.83 11.29 30.44
C LEU A 31 -6.44 12.15 29.34
N ASP A 32 -7.70 12.55 29.48
CA ASP A 32 -8.34 13.43 28.50
C ASP A 32 -7.62 14.77 28.46
N ALA A 33 -7.47 15.46 29.60
CA ALA A 33 -6.79 16.76 29.63
C ALA A 33 -5.32 16.66 29.17
N GLU A 34 -4.61 15.63 29.64
CA GLU A 34 -3.21 15.38 29.26
C GLU A 34 -3.05 15.17 27.74
N SER A 35 -3.87 14.30 27.16
CA SER A 35 -3.78 13.98 25.72
C SER A 35 -4.16 15.15 24.81
N HIS A 36 -5.07 16.03 25.23
CA HIS A 36 -5.38 17.25 24.48
C HIS A 36 -4.22 18.24 24.49
N LEU A 37 -3.60 18.47 25.66
CA LEU A 37 -2.43 19.34 25.79
C LEU A 37 -1.27 18.82 24.93
N TRP A 38 -0.95 17.53 25.05
CA TRP A 38 0.16 16.92 24.33
C TRP A 38 -0.08 16.93 22.81
N LEU A 39 -1.31 16.64 22.35
CA LEU A 39 -1.64 16.76 20.92
C LEU A 39 -1.47 18.19 20.42
N ALA A 40 -1.90 19.20 21.18
CA ALA A 40 -1.73 20.60 20.81
C ALA A 40 -0.24 20.98 20.70
N GLU A 41 0.61 20.52 21.61
CA GLU A 41 2.05 20.72 21.54
C GLU A 41 2.68 20.04 20.32
N ILE A 42 2.29 18.80 20.00
CA ILE A 42 2.75 18.08 18.82
C ILE A 42 2.39 18.86 17.56
N LYS A 43 1.13 19.26 17.42
CA LYS A 43 0.65 20.02 16.24
C LYS A 43 1.40 21.34 16.11
N GLY A 44 1.48 22.12 17.19
CA GLY A 44 2.10 23.44 17.18
C GLY A 44 3.58 23.37 16.84
N ASN A 45 4.32 22.46 17.45
CA ASN A 45 5.77 22.42 17.29
C ASN A 45 6.24 21.62 16.06
N LEU A 46 5.49 20.60 15.62
CA LEU A 46 5.75 19.95 14.33
C LEU A 46 5.54 20.94 13.18
N GLY A 47 4.45 21.71 13.22
CA GLY A 47 4.19 22.78 12.25
C GLY A 47 5.32 23.83 12.25
N ARG A 48 5.75 24.30 13.43
CA ARG A 48 6.86 25.25 13.55
C ARG A 48 8.18 24.71 13.00
N ALA A 49 8.53 23.47 13.31
CA ALA A 49 9.77 22.86 12.82
C ALA A 49 9.80 22.81 11.29
N ILE A 50 8.67 22.49 10.66
CA ILE A 50 8.55 22.45 9.20
C ILE A 50 8.62 23.85 8.60
N MET A 51 7.94 24.84 9.20
CA MET A 51 8.02 26.24 8.76
C MET A 51 9.44 26.79 8.81
N LEU A 52 10.21 26.41 9.83
CA LEU A 52 11.62 26.78 9.99
C LEU A 52 12.58 25.92 9.14
N ARG A 53 12.06 24.93 8.41
CA ARG A 53 12.83 23.93 7.64
C ARG A 53 13.85 23.15 8.50
N GLU A 54 13.55 23.01 9.78
CA GLU A 54 14.37 22.29 10.74
C GLU A 54 13.95 20.81 10.75
N LEU A 55 14.42 20.05 9.75
CA LEU A 55 14.15 18.62 9.67
C LEU A 55 14.77 17.84 10.84
N THR A 56 16.01 18.21 11.20
CA THR A 56 16.74 17.65 12.34
C THR A 56 17.29 18.77 13.22
N PRO A 57 17.10 18.73 14.55
CA PRO A 57 16.33 17.73 15.30
C PRO A 57 14.82 17.95 15.29
N GLY A 58 14.33 19.15 14.95
CA GLY A 58 12.94 19.59 15.10
C GLY A 58 11.87 18.62 14.61
N CYS A 59 11.77 18.39 13.29
CA CYS A 59 10.73 17.52 12.73
C CYS A 59 10.85 16.09 13.26
N VAL A 60 12.07 15.54 13.29
CA VAL A 60 12.35 14.20 13.82
C VAL A 60 11.85 14.04 15.26
N PHE A 61 12.11 15.03 16.12
CA PHE A 61 11.69 14.99 17.52
C PHE A 61 10.17 14.95 17.65
N TRP A 62 9.46 15.86 16.97
CA TRP A 62 8.00 15.93 17.06
C TRP A 62 7.28 14.78 16.36
N THR A 63 7.86 14.22 15.30
CA THR A 63 7.39 12.97 14.68
C THR A 63 7.51 11.80 15.67
N ASN A 64 8.63 11.70 16.42
CA ASN A 64 8.75 10.68 17.46
C ASN A 64 7.72 10.88 18.59
N ARG A 65 7.47 12.13 18.99
CA ARG A 65 6.42 12.45 19.98
C ARG A 65 5.02 12.07 19.47
N LEU A 66 4.74 12.23 18.18
CA LEU A 66 3.51 11.77 17.54
C LEU A 66 3.40 10.24 17.56
N ASN A 67 4.47 9.51 17.25
CA ASN A 67 4.48 8.05 17.32
C ASN A 67 4.17 7.56 18.74
N LEU A 68 4.83 8.15 19.75
CA LEU A 68 4.56 7.85 21.16
C LEU A 68 3.12 8.19 21.57
N TYR A 69 2.59 9.31 21.07
CA TYR A 69 1.19 9.67 21.31
C TYR A 69 0.22 8.60 20.77
N ILE A 70 0.46 8.12 19.55
CA ILE A 70 -0.36 7.07 18.94
C ILE A 70 -0.22 5.74 19.71
N GLU A 71 0.97 5.43 20.21
CA GLU A 71 1.21 4.25 21.02
C GLU A 71 0.50 4.30 22.38
N LEU A 72 0.45 5.47 23.02
CA LEU A 72 -0.15 5.65 24.35
C LEU A 72 -1.65 5.92 24.33
N TYR A 73 -2.17 6.65 23.34
CA TYR A 73 -3.58 7.08 23.29
C TYR A 73 -4.35 6.52 22.09
N GLY A 74 -3.67 5.91 21.13
CA GLY A 74 -4.27 5.48 19.87
C GLY A 74 -4.48 6.65 18.91
N MET A 75 -5.49 6.55 18.05
CA MET A 75 -5.87 7.64 17.14
C MET A 75 -6.81 8.62 17.85
N LYS A 76 -6.35 9.20 18.96
CA LYS A 76 -7.11 10.17 19.78
C LYS A 76 -6.96 11.58 19.25
N PHE A 77 -7.26 11.76 17.97
CA PHE A 77 -7.33 13.06 17.30
C PHE A 77 -8.51 13.05 16.35
N SER A 78 -8.93 14.24 15.90
CA SER A 78 -10.03 14.38 14.96
C SER A 78 -9.64 13.80 13.59
N LYS A 79 -10.64 13.56 12.74
CA LYS A 79 -10.40 13.04 11.39
C LYS A 79 -9.65 14.04 10.52
N GLU A 80 -9.93 15.32 10.69
CA GLU A 80 -9.27 16.44 10.02
C GLU A 80 -7.79 16.47 10.39
N ASP A 81 -7.48 16.33 11.68
CA ASP A 81 -6.10 16.24 12.17
C ASP A 81 -5.39 14.99 11.63
N HIS A 82 -6.07 13.84 11.58
CA HIS A 82 -5.50 12.62 10.99
C HIS A 82 -5.13 12.83 9.53
N ILE A 83 -6.05 13.37 8.72
CA ILE A 83 -5.80 13.66 7.30
C ILE A 83 -4.64 14.66 7.16
N ALA A 84 -4.57 15.68 8.01
CA ALA A 84 -3.49 16.65 8.02
C ALA A 84 -2.13 15.99 8.34
N PHE A 85 -2.06 15.11 9.34
CA PHE A 85 -0.83 14.37 9.65
C PHE A 85 -0.41 13.45 8.51
N VAL A 86 -1.35 12.74 7.88
CA VAL A 86 -1.05 11.86 6.73
C VAL A 86 -0.49 12.66 5.57
N LYS A 87 -1.14 13.76 5.18
CA LYS A 87 -0.66 14.64 4.10
C LYS A 87 0.72 15.21 4.43
N LEU A 88 0.92 15.69 5.66
CA LEU A 88 2.19 16.23 6.11
C LEU A 88 3.32 15.20 6.03
N MET A 89 3.10 13.99 6.56
CA MET A 89 4.09 12.92 6.53
C MET A 89 4.36 12.43 5.10
N TYR A 90 3.32 12.36 4.26
CA TYR A 90 3.46 12.04 2.85
C TYR A 90 4.36 13.05 2.13
N GLU A 91 4.07 14.35 2.28
CA GLU A 91 4.89 15.42 1.68
C GLU A 91 6.34 15.35 2.15
N LEU A 92 6.57 15.12 3.45
CA LEU A 92 7.93 14.94 4.01
C LEU A 92 8.66 13.74 3.41
N VAL A 93 7.99 12.58 3.24
CA VAL A 93 8.59 11.39 2.61
C VAL A 93 8.97 11.65 1.17
N THR A 94 8.17 12.44 0.45
CA THR A 94 8.35 12.71 -0.99
C THR A 94 9.29 13.88 -1.31
N ILE A 95 9.95 14.46 -0.31
CA ILE A 95 10.96 15.50 -0.53
C ILE A 95 12.10 14.93 -1.40
N PRO A 96 12.41 15.55 -2.55
CA PRO A 96 13.48 15.07 -3.43
C PRO A 96 14.84 15.19 -2.73
N ASN A 97 15.68 14.15 -2.89
CA ASN A 97 17.03 14.07 -2.31
C ASN A 97 17.08 14.18 -0.77
N LEU A 98 16.00 13.78 -0.09
CA LEU A 98 15.98 13.70 1.37
C LEU A 98 16.95 12.62 1.88
N ASP A 99 17.54 12.85 3.05
CA ASP A 99 18.37 11.85 3.73
C ASP A 99 17.60 10.54 3.96
N LEU A 100 18.26 9.41 3.69
CA LEU A 100 17.66 8.08 3.75
C LEU A 100 17.12 7.73 5.15
N ASN A 101 17.74 8.22 6.24
CA ASN A 101 17.24 7.97 7.59
C ASN A 101 15.98 8.79 7.88
N LEU A 102 15.88 10.00 7.31
CA LEU A 102 14.67 10.83 7.41
C LEU A 102 13.52 10.19 6.64
N ILE A 103 13.78 9.70 5.41
CA ILE A 103 12.79 8.93 4.64
C ILE A 103 12.28 7.76 5.46
N ASN A 104 13.16 6.97 6.08
CA ASN A 104 12.76 5.85 6.93
C ASN A 104 11.84 6.28 8.08
N LYS A 105 12.26 7.29 8.86
CA LYS A 105 11.48 7.78 10.00
C LYS A 105 10.09 8.29 9.60
N PHE A 106 10.01 9.12 8.56
CA PHE A 106 8.73 9.67 8.12
C PHE A 106 7.85 8.60 7.47
N SER A 107 8.44 7.63 6.78
CA SER A 107 7.74 6.49 6.21
C SER A 107 7.11 5.61 7.30
N ASP A 108 7.84 5.32 8.38
CA ASP A 108 7.33 4.53 9.50
C ASP A 108 6.11 5.20 10.15
N THR A 109 6.17 6.52 10.36
CA THR A 109 5.02 7.29 10.87
C THR A 109 3.85 7.32 9.89
N LEU A 110 4.11 7.49 8.59
CA LEU A 110 3.07 7.47 7.56
C LEU A 110 2.35 6.11 7.53
N VAL A 111 3.09 5.02 7.57
CA VAL A 111 2.54 3.65 7.63
C VAL A 111 1.75 3.44 8.93
N LEU A 112 2.23 3.97 10.06
CA LEU A 112 1.52 3.90 11.34
C LEU A 112 0.15 4.60 11.27
N LEU A 113 0.09 5.80 10.70
CA LEU A 113 -1.15 6.56 10.51
C LEU A 113 -2.13 5.81 9.60
N LEU A 114 -1.64 5.27 8.48
CA LEU A 114 -2.46 4.59 7.47
C LEU A 114 -2.81 3.12 7.80
N LYS A 115 -2.25 2.56 8.89
CA LYS A 115 -2.46 1.16 9.30
C LYS A 115 -3.94 0.78 9.44
N LYS A 116 -4.78 1.72 9.89
CA LYS A 116 -6.21 1.49 10.13
C LYS A 116 -7.06 2.07 8.99
N LYS A 117 -7.05 1.39 7.82
CA LYS A 117 -7.75 1.79 6.59
C LYS A 117 -9.24 2.16 6.74
N LYS A 118 -9.93 1.68 7.78
CA LYS A 118 -11.35 1.99 8.04
C LYS A 118 -11.59 3.40 8.61
N LEU A 119 -10.55 4.13 8.99
CA LEU A 119 -10.68 5.44 9.64
C LEU A 119 -10.75 6.61 8.64
N ILE A 120 -10.20 6.44 7.44
CA ILE A 120 -10.20 7.46 6.37
C ILE A 120 -10.77 6.79 5.13
N SER A 121 -11.82 7.36 4.54
CA SER A 121 -12.34 6.87 3.25
C SER A 121 -11.38 7.30 2.13
N PRO A 122 -11.22 6.49 1.07
CA PRO A 122 -10.54 6.92 -0.16
C PRO A 122 -11.07 8.25 -0.72
N ASP A 123 -12.36 8.55 -0.54
CA ASP A 123 -12.99 9.78 -1.07
C ASP A 123 -12.57 11.06 -0.31
N GLU A 124 -11.95 10.92 0.86
CA GLU A 124 -11.60 12.04 1.75
C GLU A 124 -10.10 12.37 1.73
N LEU A 125 -9.31 11.51 1.10
CA LEU A 125 -7.87 11.63 1.01
C LEU A 125 -7.39 11.17 -0.36
N GLU A 126 -6.79 12.10 -1.10
CA GLU A 126 -6.02 11.80 -2.30
C GLU A 126 -4.53 12.04 -2.05
N LEU A 127 -3.71 11.09 -2.46
CA LEU A 127 -2.26 11.13 -2.41
C LEU A 127 -1.70 10.82 -3.82
N PRO A 128 -0.85 11.68 -4.40
CA PRO A 128 -0.33 11.44 -5.74
C PRO A 128 0.54 10.18 -5.77
N TRP A 129 0.51 9.42 -6.87
CA TRP A 129 1.34 8.21 -7.00
C TRP A 129 2.75 8.53 -7.53
N ARG A 130 2.87 9.60 -8.34
CA ARG A 130 4.07 9.94 -9.12
C ARG A 130 5.34 10.15 -8.29
N PRO A 131 5.33 10.86 -7.13
CA PRO A 131 6.55 11.06 -6.36
C PRO A 131 7.16 9.73 -5.87
N LEU A 132 6.32 8.84 -5.33
CA LEU A 132 6.74 7.51 -4.90
C LEU A 132 7.20 6.64 -6.07
N TYR A 133 6.55 6.75 -7.24
CA TYR A 133 7.00 6.06 -8.43
C TYR A 133 8.40 6.49 -8.86
N ASN A 134 8.69 7.80 -8.86
CA ASN A 134 10.02 8.30 -9.20
C ASN A 134 11.09 7.76 -8.24
N MET A 135 10.78 7.70 -6.94
CA MET A 135 11.66 7.11 -5.92
C MET A 135 11.89 5.61 -6.17
N MET A 136 10.82 4.84 -6.41
CA MET A 136 10.90 3.40 -6.65
C MET A 136 11.63 3.08 -7.95
N ALA A 137 11.33 3.80 -9.03
CA ALA A 137 11.99 3.65 -10.33
C ALA A 137 13.48 3.96 -10.24
N HIS A 138 13.86 4.99 -9.46
CA HIS A 138 15.27 5.27 -9.19
C HIS A 138 15.92 4.13 -8.38
N CYS A 139 15.24 3.60 -7.36
CA CYS A 139 15.76 2.49 -6.55
C CYS A 139 15.98 1.21 -7.37
N LEU A 140 15.06 0.90 -8.29
CA LEU A 140 15.13 -0.27 -9.17
C LEU A 140 16.09 -0.10 -10.35
N ARG A 141 16.51 1.14 -10.66
CA ARG A 141 17.45 1.40 -11.77
C ARG A 141 18.82 0.80 -11.44
N ARG A 142 19.14 -0.32 -12.09
CA ARG A 142 20.49 -0.90 -12.03
C ARG A 142 21.46 0.01 -12.78
N ASN A 143 22.26 0.79 -12.07
CA ASN A 143 23.41 1.46 -12.67
C ASN A 143 24.53 0.42 -12.88
N SER A 144 25.01 0.27 -14.10
CA SER A 144 26.18 -0.56 -14.45
C SER A 144 27.49 -0.09 -13.80
N ILE A 145 27.50 1.11 -13.20
CA ILE A 145 28.71 1.82 -12.76
C ILE A 145 28.93 1.69 -11.23
N GLY A 146 28.09 0.95 -10.48
CA GLY A 146 28.40 0.55 -9.08
C GLY A 146 28.42 1.66 -8.01
N ILE A 147 28.22 2.94 -8.38
CA ILE A 147 28.29 4.08 -7.45
C ILE A 147 27.04 4.18 -6.55
N HIS A 148 25.90 3.61 -6.95
CA HIS A 148 24.71 3.56 -6.10
C HIS A 148 24.54 2.13 -5.58
N ARG A 149 24.84 1.94 -4.29
CA ARG A 149 24.50 0.72 -3.58
C ARG A 149 23.00 0.53 -3.68
N ASN A 150 22.57 -0.58 -4.27
CA ASN A 150 21.18 -0.99 -4.22
C ASN A 150 20.83 -1.26 -2.75
N LEU A 151 20.05 -0.36 -2.14
CA LEU A 151 19.66 -0.44 -0.74
C LEU A 151 18.38 -1.28 -0.68
N SER A 152 18.50 -2.61 -0.58
CA SER A 152 17.31 -3.49 -0.57
C SER A 152 16.32 -3.16 0.56
N TRP A 153 16.81 -2.57 1.65
CA TRP A 153 15.97 -2.08 2.74
C TRP A 153 15.10 -0.89 2.32
N LEU A 154 15.60 0.00 1.45
CA LEU A 154 14.85 1.15 0.93
C LEU A 154 13.74 0.69 -0.01
N GLU A 155 14.01 -0.31 -0.85
CA GLU A 155 13.00 -0.94 -1.70
C GLU A 155 11.86 -1.54 -0.84
N THR A 156 12.22 -2.25 0.23
CA THR A 156 11.27 -2.84 1.17
C THR A 156 10.43 -1.76 1.88
N LEU A 157 11.08 -0.69 2.33
CA LEU A 157 10.42 0.46 2.97
C LEU A 157 9.42 1.12 2.01
N LEU A 158 9.85 1.46 0.79
CA LEU A 158 9.00 2.07 -0.23
C LEU A 158 7.81 1.17 -0.55
N HIS A 159 8.02 -0.13 -0.69
CA HIS A 159 6.95 -1.10 -0.91
C HIS A 159 5.91 -1.08 0.23
N CYS A 160 6.34 -1.01 1.49
CA CYS A 160 5.44 -0.87 2.64
C CYS A 160 4.63 0.45 2.62
N VAL A 161 5.29 1.56 2.27
CA VAL A 161 4.63 2.86 2.10
C VAL A 161 3.59 2.81 0.99
N ILE A 162 3.98 2.32 -0.19
CA ILE A 162 3.11 2.24 -1.38
C ILE A 162 1.88 1.39 -1.09
N ILE A 163 2.03 0.22 -0.46
CA ILE A 163 0.88 -0.62 -0.06
C ILE A 163 -0.10 0.12 0.85
N SER A 164 0.42 0.99 1.72
CA SER A 164 -0.36 1.77 2.68
C SER A 164 -1.07 2.94 2.02
N VAL A 165 -0.44 3.62 1.05
CA VAL A 165 -1.01 4.79 0.38
C VAL A 165 -1.86 4.47 -0.86
N LYS A 166 -1.67 3.31 -1.48
CA LYS A 166 -2.27 2.96 -2.78
C LYS A 166 -3.79 3.07 -2.84
N THR A 167 -4.47 2.85 -1.71
CA THR A 167 -5.93 3.02 -1.61
C THR A 167 -6.41 4.45 -1.77
N TYR A 168 -5.50 5.42 -1.66
CA TYR A 168 -5.76 6.86 -1.72
C TYR A 168 -5.19 7.49 -3.00
N PHE A 169 -4.78 6.68 -3.99
CA PHE A 169 -4.41 7.24 -5.28
C PHE A 169 -5.62 7.82 -6.00
N PRO A 170 -5.44 8.90 -6.79
CA PRO A 170 -6.51 9.46 -7.61
C PRO A 170 -7.14 8.41 -8.53
N LEU A 171 -8.42 8.58 -8.87
CA LEU A 171 -9.16 7.62 -9.71
C LEU A 171 -8.55 7.41 -11.09
N ASN A 172 -7.88 8.43 -11.64
CA ASN A 172 -7.19 8.36 -12.94
C ASN A 172 -5.82 7.66 -12.86
N ALA A 173 -5.29 7.37 -11.67
CA ALA A 173 -3.94 6.84 -11.48
C ALA A 173 -3.74 5.51 -12.20
N THR A 174 -4.76 4.63 -12.23
CA THR A 174 -4.66 3.35 -12.94
C THR A 174 -4.31 3.56 -14.41
N GLN A 175 -5.02 4.47 -15.10
CA GLN A 175 -4.77 4.77 -16.50
C GLN A 175 -3.38 5.38 -16.70
N GLU A 176 -3.01 6.38 -15.89
CA GLU A 176 -1.69 7.04 -16.00
C GLU A 176 -0.52 6.06 -15.78
N ILE A 177 -0.64 5.16 -14.79
CA ILE A 177 0.36 4.13 -14.49
C ILE A 177 0.48 3.17 -15.67
N LEU A 178 -0.65 2.75 -16.26
CA LEU A 178 -0.66 1.88 -17.43
C LEU A 178 -0.04 2.59 -18.64
N ASP A 179 -0.38 3.83 -18.92
CA ASP A 179 0.18 4.59 -20.04
C ASP A 179 1.72 4.70 -19.94
N GLU A 180 2.26 4.79 -18.73
CA GLU A 180 3.71 4.87 -18.51
C GLU A 180 4.43 3.51 -18.59
N LEU A 181 3.79 2.42 -18.15
CA LEU A 181 4.44 1.11 -17.98
C LEU A 181 4.05 0.07 -19.02
N ARG A 182 2.85 0.15 -19.61
CA ARG A 182 2.36 -0.76 -20.65
C ARG A 182 3.31 -0.83 -21.86
N PRO A 183 3.87 0.29 -22.40
CA PRO A 183 4.82 0.23 -23.51
C PRO A 183 6.11 -0.53 -23.20
N LYS A 184 6.44 -0.72 -21.91
CA LYS A 184 7.65 -1.41 -21.45
C LYS A 184 7.44 -2.92 -21.27
N LEU A 185 6.22 -3.43 -21.44
CA LEU A 185 5.87 -4.85 -21.33
C LEU A 185 6.25 -5.62 -22.62
N CYS A 186 7.54 -5.69 -22.92
CA CYS A 186 8.07 -6.43 -24.06
C CYS A 186 8.61 -7.80 -23.64
N PRO A 187 8.04 -8.92 -24.10
CA PRO A 187 8.53 -10.27 -23.77
C PRO A 187 9.97 -10.56 -24.21
N HIS A 188 10.48 -9.80 -25.19
CA HIS A 188 11.86 -9.94 -25.68
C HIS A 188 12.88 -9.21 -24.79
N ASP A 189 12.46 -8.22 -24.02
CA ASP A 189 13.28 -7.53 -23.01
C ASP A 189 12.86 -7.96 -21.61
N GLY A 190 13.35 -9.14 -21.20
CA GLY A 190 12.99 -9.75 -19.92
C GLY A 190 13.33 -8.88 -18.70
N LEU A 191 14.39 -8.07 -18.76
CA LEU A 191 14.79 -7.21 -17.64
C LEU A 191 13.82 -6.03 -17.49
N THR A 192 13.54 -5.32 -18.57
CA THR A 192 12.63 -4.17 -18.57
C THR A 192 11.20 -4.62 -18.26
N MET A 193 10.76 -5.75 -18.81
CA MET A 193 9.46 -6.34 -18.51
C MET A 193 9.35 -6.72 -17.02
N CYS A 194 10.38 -7.34 -16.45
CA CYS A 194 10.40 -7.74 -15.04
C CYS A 194 10.32 -6.54 -14.11
N THR A 195 11.14 -5.51 -14.31
CA THR A 195 11.08 -4.27 -13.52
C THR A 195 9.74 -3.56 -13.68
N SER A 196 9.18 -3.52 -14.89
CA SER A 196 7.88 -2.87 -15.13
C SER A 196 6.73 -3.61 -14.43
N LEU A 197 6.72 -4.95 -14.49
CA LEU A 197 5.72 -5.76 -13.77
C LEU A 197 5.88 -5.68 -12.26
N GLN A 198 7.11 -5.58 -11.75
CA GLN A 198 7.37 -5.32 -10.33
C GLN A 198 6.74 -4.00 -9.88
N ILE A 199 6.90 -2.93 -10.68
CA ILE A 199 6.29 -1.63 -10.37
C ILE A 199 4.76 -1.71 -10.49
N LEU A 200 4.22 -2.33 -11.55
CA LEU A 200 2.78 -2.50 -11.73
C LEU A 200 2.14 -3.27 -10.55
N GLU A 201 2.76 -4.36 -10.10
CA GLU A 201 2.32 -5.14 -8.94
C GLU A 201 2.21 -4.27 -7.68
N CYS A 202 3.17 -3.36 -7.50
CA CYS A 202 3.21 -2.46 -6.37
C CYS A 202 2.16 -1.35 -6.47
N PHE A 203 2.08 -0.68 -7.63
CA PHE A 203 1.33 0.58 -7.82
C PHE A 203 -0.11 0.42 -8.31
N LEU A 204 -0.47 -0.63 -9.05
CA LEU A 204 -1.82 -0.75 -9.61
C LEU A 204 -2.88 -0.87 -8.49
N PRO A 205 -3.86 0.06 -8.44
CA PRO A 205 -4.98 -0.04 -7.51
C PRO A 205 -5.85 -1.24 -7.85
N VAL A 206 -6.07 -2.12 -6.87
CA VAL A 206 -6.94 -3.32 -6.99
C VAL A 206 -8.11 -3.30 -6.00
N GLN A 207 -8.23 -2.22 -5.22
CA GLN A 207 -9.19 -2.04 -4.12
C GLN A 207 -10.21 -0.93 -4.42
N LEU A 208 -10.36 -0.55 -5.69
CA LEU A 208 -11.36 0.44 -6.11
C LEU A 208 -12.77 -0.08 -5.82
N SER A 209 -13.72 0.83 -5.56
CA SER A 209 -15.11 0.46 -5.36
C SER A 209 -15.73 -0.12 -6.64
N PRO A 210 -16.81 -0.91 -6.55
CA PRO A 210 -17.45 -1.54 -7.71
C PRO A 210 -17.84 -0.57 -8.82
N GLU A 211 -18.22 0.65 -8.46
CA GLU A 211 -18.59 1.74 -9.37
C GLU A 211 -17.42 2.15 -10.28
N HIS A 212 -16.18 1.97 -9.82
CA HIS A 212 -14.96 2.38 -10.50
C HIS A 212 -14.18 1.20 -11.11
N HIS A 213 -14.77 0.01 -11.24
CA HIS A 213 -14.08 -1.14 -11.84
C HIS A 213 -13.68 -0.91 -13.31
N SER A 214 -14.48 -0.14 -14.05
CA SER A 214 -14.24 0.21 -15.45
C SER A 214 -12.96 1.02 -15.67
N ILE A 215 -12.60 1.88 -14.71
CA ILE A 215 -11.36 2.66 -14.69
C ILE A 215 -10.26 2.00 -13.85
N GLY A 216 -10.53 0.79 -13.36
CA GLY A 216 -9.63 -0.01 -12.54
C GLY A 216 -9.11 -1.23 -13.29
N HIS A 217 -9.43 -2.41 -12.79
CA HIS A 217 -8.89 -3.66 -13.31
C HIS A 217 -9.38 -4.03 -14.70
N TRP A 218 -10.54 -3.53 -15.15
CA TRP A 218 -11.03 -3.77 -16.52
C TRP A 218 -10.08 -3.23 -17.59
N LEU A 219 -9.28 -2.21 -17.27
CA LEU A 219 -8.34 -1.62 -18.21
C LEU A 219 -7.17 -2.54 -18.59
N TRP A 220 -6.84 -3.54 -17.77
CA TRP A 220 -5.59 -4.30 -17.91
C TRP A 220 -5.72 -5.81 -17.65
N PHE A 221 -6.80 -6.27 -17.00
CA PHE A 221 -6.94 -7.65 -16.56
C PHE A 221 -6.84 -8.66 -17.72
N ASP A 222 -7.64 -8.48 -18.78
CA ASP A 222 -7.67 -9.41 -19.91
C ASP A 222 -6.36 -9.42 -20.70
N GLU A 223 -5.76 -8.23 -20.87
CA GLU A 223 -4.46 -8.06 -21.50
C GLU A 223 -3.38 -8.83 -20.71
N PHE A 224 -3.32 -8.65 -19.40
CA PHE A 224 -2.29 -9.27 -18.56
C PHE A 224 -2.49 -10.78 -18.45
N MET A 225 -3.74 -11.26 -18.38
CA MET A 225 -4.05 -12.69 -18.47
C MET A 225 -3.62 -13.28 -19.81
N THR A 226 -3.80 -12.53 -20.90
CA THR A 226 -3.36 -12.96 -22.24
C THR A 226 -1.84 -13.02 -22.34
N ILE A 227 -1.14 -11.98 -21.88
CA ILE A 227 0.33 -11.95 -21.82
C ILE A 227 0.84 -13.17 -21.03
N TRP A 228 0.25 -13.45 -19.87
CA TRP A 228 0.66 -14.58 -19.04
C TRP A 228 0.41 -15.93 -19.72
N LYS A 229 -0.74 -16.08 -20.40
CA LYS A 229 -1.06 -17.29 -21.17
C LYS A 229 -0.18 -17.48 -22.39
N VAL A 230 0.32 -16.43 -23.03
CA VAL A 230 1.17 -16.56 -24.24
C VAL A 230 2.63 -16.78 -23.84
N CYS A 231 3.13 -16.01 -22.87
CA CYS A 231 4.53 -15.97 -22.48
C CYS A 231 4.88 -17.03 -21.43
N HIS A 232 4.95 -18.29 -21.83
CA HIS A 232 5.23 -19.44 -20.95
C HIS A 232 6.68 -19.54 -20.41
N ASN A 233 7.62 -18.76 -20.96
CA ASN A 233 9.06 -18.85 -20.67
C ASN A 233 9.56 -17.75 -19.73
N GLY A 234 8.70 -17.19 -18.87
CA GLY A 234 8.96 -15.95 -18.11
C GLY A 234 9.19 -16.07 -16.60
N PRO A 235 10.08 -16.95 -16.09
CA PRO A 235 10.16 -17.25 -14.65
C PRO A 235 10.53 -16.06 -13.76
N GLN A 236 11.15 -15.00 -14.30
CA GLN A 236 11.59 -13.84 -13.52
C GLN A 236 10.44 -12.90 -13.15
N TRP A 237 9.49 -12.68 -14.06
CA TRP A 237 8.39 -11.73 -13.84
C TRP A 237 7.08 -12.41 -13.43
N GLU A 238 6.99 -13.73 -13.60
CA GLU A 238 5.79 -14.51 -13.31
C GLU A 238 5.34 -14.38 -11.85
N ASN A 239 6.28 -14.27 -10.90
CA ASN A 239 5.95 -14.09 -9.50
C ASN A 239 5.23 -12.75 -9.24
N TYR A 240 5.58 -11.67 -9.96
CA TYR A 240 4.88 -10.39 -9.86
C TYR A 240 3.48 -10.46 -10.46
N MET A 241 3.33 -11.14 -11.61
CA MET A 241 2.02 -11.39 -12.20
C MET A 241 1.12 -12.21 -11.26
N MET A 242 1.67 -13.27 -10.65
CA MET A 242 0.96 -14.08 -9.66
C MET A 242 0.49 -13.26 -8.47
N ARG A 243 1.38 -12.46 -7.85
CA ARG A 243 1.03 -11.60 -6.71
C ARG A 243 -0.06 -10.60 -7.08
N LEU A 244 0.03 -9.98 -8.27
CA LEU A 244 -0.95 -9.03 -8.76
C LEU A 244 -2.33 -9.70 -8.94
N MET A 245 -2.40 -10.86 -9.59
CA MET A 245 -3.66 -11.60 -9.81
C MET A 245 -4.25 -12.13 -8.50
N ALA A 246 -3.42 -12.64 -7.59
CA ALA A 246 -3.86 -13.09 -6.27
C ALA A 246 -4.46 -11.93 -5.45
N ARG A 247 -3.80 -10.76 -5.45
CA ARG A 247 -4.30 -9.53 -4.82
C ARG A 247 -5.60 -9.07 -5.48
N LEU A 248 -5.67 -9.05 -6.80
CA LEU A 248 -6.89 -8.71 -7.52
C LEU A 248 -8.06 -9.62 -7.10
N ALA A 249 -7.82 -10.94 -7.07
CA ALA A 249 -8.84 -11.92 -6.71
C ALA A 249 -9.38 -11.71 -5.28
N ILE A 250 -8.51 -11.50 -4.28
CA ILE A 250 -8.94 -11.37 -2.88
C ILE A 250 -9.70 -10.07 -2.60
N PHE A 251 -9.40 -8.99 -3.33
CA PHE A 251 -10.09 -7.71 -3.15
C PHE A 251 -11.37 -7.59 -3.98
N ASN A 252 -11.54 -8.42 -5.02
CA ASN A 252 -12.68 -8.37 -5.96
C ASN A 252 -13.46 -9.70 -5.97
N ILE A 253 -13.60 -10.34 -4.81
CA ILE A 253 -14.37 -11.58 -4.65
C ILE A 253 -15.81 -11.32 -5.06
N GLY A 254 -16.34 -12.13 -5.98
CA GLY A 254 -17.70 -11.95 -6.50
C GLY A 254 -17.79 -11.18 -7.81
N TYR A 255 -16.76 -10.39 -8.16
CA TYR A 255 -16.81 -9.49 -9.32
C TYR A 255 -16.09 -10.02 -10.56
N ILE A 256 -15.10 -10.90 -10.38
CA ILE A 256 -14.33 -11.49 -11.48
C ILE A 256 -14.69 -12.96 -11.61
N ASN A 257 -15.13 -13.37 -12.80
CA ASN A 257 -15.34 -14.77 -13.10
C ASN A 257 -14.02 -15.45 -13.50
N TRP A 258 -13.42 -16.14 -12.53
CA TRP A 258 -12.17 -16.86 -12.75
C TRP A 258 -12.35 -18.26 -13.35
N GLU A 259 -13.58 -18.76 -13.52
CA GLU A 259 -13.87 -20.16 -13.91
C GLU A 259 -13.16 -20.56 -15.21
N SER A 260 -13.15 -19.67 -16.21
CA SER A 260 -12.46 -19.87 -17.49
C SER A 260 -10.92 -19.88 -17.37
N HIS A 261 -10.37 -19.35 -16.27
CA HIS A 261 -8.94 -19.24 -16.00
C HIS A 261 -8.44 -20.29 -14.99
N VAL A 262 -9.33 -21.02 -14.31
CA VAL A 262 -9.00 -22.06 -13.33
C VAL A 262 -8.06 -23.13 -13.90
N PRO A 263 -8.28 -23.72 -15.09
CA PRO A 263 -7.37 -24.73 -15.62
C PRO A 263 -5.94 -24.21 -15.82
N PHE A 264 -5.82 -22.97 -16.30
CA PHE A 264 -4.52 -22.30 -16.48
C PHE A 264 -3.83 -22.03 -15.14
N MET A 265 -4.57 -21.47 -14.18
CA MET A 265 -4.11 -21.19 -12.81
C MET A 265 -3.54 -22.45 -12.14
N PHE A 266 -4.29 -23.57 -12.14
CA PHE A 266 -3.83 -24.82 -11.54
C PHE A 266 -2.65 -25.46 -12.30
N THR A 267 -2.58 -25.28 -13.62
CA THR A 267 -1.41 -25.71 -14.40
C THR A 267 -0.14 -24.99 -13.92
N ILE A 268 -0.20 -23.69 -13.67
CA ILE A 268 0.92 -22.93 -13.10
C ILE A 268 1.26 -23.44 -11.70
N PHE A 269 0.26 -23.63 -10.84
CA PHE A 269 0.50 -24.09 -9.47
C PHE A 269 1.22 -25.44 -9.40
N ILE A 270 0.79 -26.40 -10.22
CA ILE A 270 1.43 -27.71 -10.29
C ILE A 270 2.89 -27.60 -10.75
N ARG A 271 3.17 -26.72 -11.72
CA ARG A 271 4.56 -26.45 -12.16
C ARG A 271 5.40 -25.88 -11.03
N CYS A 272 4.85 -24.98 -10.21
CA CYS A 272 5.57 -24.38 -9.08
C CYS A 272 5.89 -25.37 -7.95
N LEU A 273 5.15 -26.47 -7.84
CA LEU A 273 5.44 -27.53 -6.87
C LEU A 273 6.72 -28.31 -7.22
N ASN A 274 7.26 -28.14 -8.44
CA ASN A 274 8.45 -28.84 -8.93
C ASN A 274 8.41 -30.35 -8.67
N LEU A 275 7.21 -30.95 -8.81
CA LEU A 275 7.03 -32.39 -8.62
C LEU A 275 7.93 -33.15 -9.60
N PRO A 276 8.56 -34.26 -9.19
CA PRO A 276 9.50 -35.02 -10.03
C PRO A 276 8.76 -35.86 -11.08
N VAL A 277 8.01 -35.21 -11.96
CA VAL A 277 7.33 -35.83 -13.10
C VAL A 277 8.27 -35.75 -14.29
N THR A 278 9.25 -36.65 -14.34
CA THR A 278 10.22 -36.69 -15.45
C THR A 278 10.16 -38.02 -16.17
N TYR A 279 10.08 -37.97 -17.50
CA TYR A 279 10.36 -39.12 -18.34
C TYR A 279 11.89 -39.29 -18.36
N LYS A 280 12.40 -40.46 -17.93
CA LYS A 280 13.85 -40.79 -17.90
C LYS A 280 14.74 -39.92 -17.00
N GLN A 281 14.26 -39.46 -15.84
CA GLN A 281 15.08 -38.78 -14.81
C GLN A 281 15.83 -37.52 -15.28
N THR A 282 15.44 -36.90 -16.40
CA THR A 282 16.08 -35.66 -16.87
C THR A 282 15.49 -34.49 -16.08
N PRO A 283 16.28 -33.74 -15.29
CA PRO A 283 15.76 -32.62 -14.52
C PRO A 283 15.26 -31.52 -15.46
N ASN A 284 14.04 -31.03 -15.21
CA ASN A 284 13.54 -29.84 -15.89
C ASN A 284 14.20 -28.61 -15.25
N ASN A 285 15.02 -27.87 -16.01
CA ASN A 285 15.81 -26.74 -15.50
C ASN A 285 14.98 -25.44 -15.29
N LEU A 286 13.68 -25.46 -15.58
CA LEU A 286 12.77 -24.33 -15.40
C LEU A 286 12.24 -24.28 -13.96
N ASN A 287 13.01 -23.67 -13.06
CA ASN A 287 12.56 -23.42 -11.68
C ASN A 287 11.64 -22.19 -11.64
N HIS A 288 10.32 -22.41 -11.67
CA HIS A 288 9.33 -21.38 -11.40
C HIS A 288 9.38 -21.00 -9.91
N LYS A 289 9.87 -19.80 -9.59
CA LYS A 289 9.97 -19.29 -8.21
C LYS A 289 8.75 -18.46 -7.84
N ILE A 290 7.59 -19.10 -7.80
CA ILE A 290 6.36 -18.45 -7.35
C ILE A 290 6.15 -18.70 -5.86
N GLU A 291 5.79 -17.66 -5.13
CA GLU A 291 5.49 -17.77 -3.70
C GLU A 291 4.18 -18.51 -3.42
N MET A 292 4.26 -19.54 -2.57
CA MET A 292 3.09 -20.34 -2.16
C MET A 292 2.00 -19.51 -1.46
N SER A 293 2.36 -18.41 -0.80
CA SER A 293 1.39 -17.49 -0.19
C SER A 293 0.44 -16.88 -1.23
N SER A 294 0.96 -16.49 -2.38
CA SER A 294 0.16 -15.89 -3.46
C SER A 294 -0.77 -16.93 -4.11
N ILE A 295 -0.26 -18.14 -4.31
CA ILE A 295 -1.04 -19.29 -4.79
C ILE A 295 -2.22 -19.56 -3.83
N ALA A 296 -1.94 -19.66 -2.53
CA ALA A 296 -2.95 -19.90 -1.51
C ALA A 296 -4.02 -18.80 -1.47
N ILE A 297 -3.62 -17.52 -1.53
CA ILE A 297 -4.55 -16.37 -1.57
C ILE A 297 -5.47 -16.48 -2.79
N TRP A 298 -4.92 -16.77 -3.97
CA TRP A 298 -5.72 -16.87 -5.19
C TRP A 298 -6.71 -18.04 -5.13
N ILE A 299 -6.30 -19.20 -4.60
CA ILE A 299 -7.20 -20.35 -4.39
C ILE A 299 -8.34 -19.97 -3.45
N VAL A 300 -8.04 -19.40 -2.28
CA VAL A 300 -9.05 -19.05 -1.26
C VAL A 300 -10.04 -18.00 -1.77
N ALA A 301 -9.55 -17.01 -2.53
CA ALA A 301 -10.41 -16.00 -3.14
C ALA A 301 -11.43 -16.61 -4.12
N ASN A 302 -11.03 -17.64 -4.87
CA ASN A 302 -11.88 -18.34 -5.83
C ASN A 302 -12.90 -19.27 -5.16
N LEU A 303 -12.54 -19.94 -4.06
CA LEU A 303 -13.46 -20.84 -3.35
C LEU A 303 -14.63 -20.10 -2.71
N ARG A 304 -14.44 -18.85 -2.28
CA ARG A 304 -15.50 -18.05 -1.65
C ARG A 304 -16.64 -17.72 -2.62
N HIS A 305 -16.37 -17.63 -3.91
CA HIS A 305 -17.37 -17.38 -4.94
C HIS A 305 -18.37 -18.54 -5.12
N SER A 306 -17.92 -19.79 -4.97
CA SER A 306 -18.78 -20.98 -5.08
C SER A 306 -19.73 -21.11 -3.88
N VAL A 307 -19.32 -20.66 -2.69
CA VAL A 307 -20.15 -20.72 -1.48
C VAL A 307 -21.24 -19.65 -1.46
N THR A 308 -20.97 -18.43 -1.95
CA THR A 308 -22.01 -17.40 -2.09
C THR A 308 -23.07 -17.76 -3.12
N LYS A 309 -22.72 -18.49 -4.19
CA LYS A 309 -23.73 -19.06 -5.11
C LYS A 309 -24.64 -20.09 -4.45
N LEU A 310 -24.14 -20.86 -3.46
CA LEU A 310 -24.94 -21.86 -2.74
C LEU A 310 -25.87 -21.25 -1.67
N GLN A 311 -25.59 -20.03 -1.19
CA GLN A 311 -26.46 -19.31 -0.26
C GLN A 311 -27.49 -18.41 -0.98
N GLY A 312 -27.28 -18.11 -2.26
CA GLY A 312 -28.21 -17.32 -3.09
C GLY A 312 -29.26 -18.14 -3.85
N SER A 313 -29.27 -19.46 -3.71
CA SER A 313 -30.18 -20.39 -4.41
C SER A 313 -31.23 -21.03 -3.50
N THR A 314 -31.50 -20.43 -2.34
CA THR A 314 -32.71 -20.71 -1.55
C THR A 314 -33.53 -19.44 -1.41
N PHE A 315 -34.41 -19.24 -2.39
CA PHE A 315 -35.70 -18.58 -2.22
C PHE A 315 -36.77 -19.49 -2.80
#